data_AF-A0A257JPU5-F1
#
_entry.id   AF-A0A257JPU5-F1
#
_cell.length_a   1.000
_cell.length_b   1.000
_cell.length_c   1.000
_cell.angle_alpha   90.00
_cell.angle_beta   90.00
_cell.angle_gamma   90.00
#
_symmetry.space_group_name_H-M   'P 1'
#
loop_
_entity.id
_entity.type
_entity.pdbx_description
1 polymer ?
#
loop_
_entity_poly.entity_id
_entity_poly.type
_entity_poly.pdbx_seq_one_letter_code
_entity_poly.pdbx_strand_id
1 'polypeptide(L)' 'MAGALKQAVLEGLADATGFFAGALAGWLIGRALGCDVLAPGGSTSRTLIGWLLLLAGCGAGKWAAQRVKARLAGRPR' A
#
# COMPACT_ATOMS: atom_id res chain seq x y z
N MET A 1 -10.01 -27.16 -12.30
CA MET A 1 -9.65 -26.62 -10.97
C MET A 1 -8.33 -25.83 -10.95
N ALA A 2 -7.23 -26.31 -11.56
CA ALA A 2 -5.92 -25.63 -11.49
C ALA A 2 -5.89 -24.17 -12.02
N GLY A 3 -6.67 -23.85 -13.06
CA GLY A 3 -6.72 -22.49 -13.62
C GLY A 3 -7.30 -21.43 -12.67
N ALA A 4 -8.33 -21.78 -11.90
CA ALA A 4 -8.97 -20.87 -10.94
C ALA A 4 -8.04 -20.54 -9.76
N LEU A 5 -7.27 -21.52 -9.29
CA LEU A 5 -6.28 -21.33 -8.22
C LEU A 5 -5.16 -20.37 -8.66
N LYS A 6 -4.63 -20.55 -9.88
CA LYS A 6 -3.58 -19.68 -10.43
C LYS A 6 -4.05 -18.23 -10.53
N GLN A 7 -5.30 -18.02 -10.95
CA GLN A 7 -5.89 -16.70 -11.08
C GLN A 7 -6.11 -16.03 -9.72
N ALA A 8 -6.61 -16.77 -8.72
CA ALA A 8 -6.77 -16.29 -7.36
C ALA A 8 -5.42 -15.89 -6.71
N VAL A 9 -4.36 -16.67 -6.94
CA VAL A 9 -3.01 -16.36 -6.44
C VAL A 9 -2.48 -15.07 -7.07
N LEU A 10 -2.61 -14.91 -8.38
CA LEU A 10 -2.18 -13.69 -9.07
C LEU A 10 -2.94 -12.46 -8.58
N GLU A 11 -4.24 -12.62 -8.33
CA GLU A 11 -5.10 -11.55 -7.85
C GLU A 11 -4.76 -11.14 -6.41
N GLY A 12 -4.48 -12.12 -5.53
CA GLY A 12 -3.98 -11.87 -4.19
C GLY A 12 -2.59 -11.22 -4.19
N LEU A 13 -1.69 -11.63 -5.09
CA LEU A 13 -0.38 -11.02 -5.29
C LEU A 13 -0.48 -9.55 -5.70
N ALA A 14 -1.40 -9.22 -6.62
CA ALA A 14 -1.63 -7.84 -7.03
C ALA A 14 -2.16 -6.97 -5.88
N ASP A 15 -3.07 -7.50 -5.07
CA ASP A 15 -3.58 -6.77 -3.89
C ASP A 15 -2.50 -6.60 -2.81
N ALA A 16 -1.70 -7.65 -2.54
CA ALA A 16 -0.60 -7.58 -1.58
C ALA A 16 0.50 -6.61 -2.02
N THR A 17 0.91 -6.66 -3.29
CA THR A 17 1.92 -5.74 -3.84
C THR A 17 1.43 -4.30 -3.83
N GLY A 18 0.15 -4.05 -4.13
CA GLY A 18 -0.46 -2.72 -4.02
C GLY A 18 -0.45 -2.19 -2.58
N PHE A 19 -0.77 -3.05 -1.60
CA PHE A 19 -0.69 -2.71 -0.19
C PHE A 19 0.75 -2.39 0.26
N PHE A 20 1.71 -3.27 -0.05
CA PHE A 20 3.13 -3.08 0.30
C PHE A 20 3.74 -1.84 -0.36
N ALA A 21 3.47 -1.62 -1.65
CA ALA A 21 3.95 -0.44 -2.37
C ALA A 21 3.35 0.85 -1.80
N GLY A 22 2.07 0.83 -1.43
CA GLY A 22 1.41 1.95 -0.76
C GLY A 22 1.99 2.24 0.62
N ALA A 23 2.23 1.20 1.44
CA ALA A 23 2.88 1.31 2.74
C ALA A 23 4.27 1.95 2.61
N LEU A 24 5.06 1.47 1.65
CA LEU A 24 6.40 1.97 1.38
C LEU A 24 6.37 3.44 0.93
N ALA A 25 5.43 3.82 0.06
CA ALA A 25 5.25 5.20 -0.36
C ALA A 25 4.86 6.11 0.82
N GLY A 26 3.92 5.68 1.67
CA GLY A 26 3.53 6.40 2.88
C GLY A 26 4.69 6.59 3.85
N TRP A 27 5.50 5.55 4.05
CA TRP A 27 6.72 5.62 4.85
C TRP A 27 7.76 6.58 4.26
N LEU A 28 8.01 6.51 2.95
CA LEU A 28 8.95 7.41 2.28
C LEU A 28 8.52 8.88 2.40
N ILE A 29 7.21 9.16 2.27
CA ILE A 29 6.65 10.51 2.48
C ILE A 29 6.84 10.93 3.95
N GLY A 30 6.52 10.07 4.91
CA GLY A 30 6.75 10.36 6.34
C GLY A 30 8.21 10.65 6.64
N ARG A 31 9.12 9.85 6.09
CA ARG A 31 10.57 10.04 6.22
C ARG A 31 11.02 11.36 5.60
N ALA A 32 10.54 11.72 4.41
CA ALA A 32 10.86 12.98 3.75
C ALA A 32 10.36 14.20 4.55
N LEU A 33 9.25 14.06 5.27
CA LEU A 33 8.71 15.08 6.18
C LEU A 33 9.42 15.11 7.55
N GLY A 34 10.47 14.32 7.75
CA GLY A 34 11.19 14.21 9.03
C GLY A 34 10.40 13.47 10.13
N CYS A 35 9.32 12.80 9.75
CA CYS A 35 8.48 11.96 10.59
C CYS A 35 8.84 10.50 10.36
N ASP A 36 10.04 10.10 10.80
CA ASP A 36 10.48 8.71 10.69
C ASP A 36 9.91 7.87 11.83
N VAL A 37 9.30 6.75 11.45
CA VAL A 37 8.71 5.76 12.37
C VAL A 37 9.79 4.97 13.10
N LEU A 38 10.96 4.80 12.47
CA LEU A 38 12.04 3.95 12.97
C LEU A 38 13.17 4.76 13.65
N ALA A 39 13.05 6.09 13.71
CA ALA A 39 14.09 6.93 14.30
C ALA A 39 14.15 6.74 15.83
N PRO A 40 15.28 6.27 16.38
CA PRO A 40 15.47 6.18 17.82
C PRO A 40 15.56 7.59 18.42
N GLY A 41 14.72 7.88 19.42
CA GLY A 41 14.69 9.18 20.10
C GLY A 41 13.83 10.27 19.44
N GLY A 42 13.00 9.92 18.45
CA GLY A 42 12.04 10.85 17.85
C GLY A 42 10.98 11.34 18.84
N SER A 43 10.53 12.59 18.70
CA SER A 43 9.39 13.13 19.47
C SER A 43 8.13 12.32 19.15
N THR A 44 7.41 11.83 20.16
CA THR A 44 6.20 10.98 20.04
C THR A 44 5.22 11.45 18.94
N SER A 45 5.04 12.77 18.81
CA SER A 45 4.18 13.38 17.80
C SER A 45 4.63 13.11 16.35
N ARG A 46 5.93 13.15 16.05
CA ARG A 46 6.48 12.88 14.70
C ARG A 46 6.41 11.39 14.36
N THR A 47 6.69 10.52 15.33
CA THR A 47 6.56 9.07 15.15
C THR A 47 5.10 8.68 14.88
N LEU A 48 4.14 9.29 15.58
CA LEU A 48 2.71 9.11 15.33
C LEU A 48 2.29 9.56 13.93
N ILE A 49 2.79 10.71 13.46
CA ILE A 49 2.53 11.18 12.08
C ILE A 49 3.12 10.20 11.06
N GLY A 50 4.32 9.68 11.30
CA GLY A 50 4.93 8.64 10.46
C GLY A 50 4.06 7.38 10.39
N TRP A 51 3.54 6.91 11.53
CA TRP A 51 2.60 5.78 11.58
C TRP A 51 1.30 6.07 10.81
N LEU A 52 0.73 7.25 10.99
CA LEU A 52 -0.48 7.67 10.27
C LEU A 52 -0.24 7.69 8.76
N LEU A 53 0.90 8.21 8.29
CA LEU A 53 1.26 8.24 6.88
C LEU A 53 1.51 6.83 6.31
N LEU A 54 2.17 5.96 7.08
CA LEU A 54 2.37 4.57 6.70
C LEU A 54 1.04 3.81 6.57
N LEU A 55 0.15 3.95 7.56
CA LEU A 55 -1.19 3.36 7.55
C LEU A 55 -2.08 3.94 6.44
N ALA A 56 -2.01 5.25 6.21
CA ALA A 56 -2.70 5.91 5.10
C ALA A 56 -2.18 5.40 3.75
N GLY A 57 -0.86 5.22 3.62
CA GLY A 57 -0.21 4.63 2.45
C GLY A 57 -0.69 3.20 2.17
N CYS A 58 -0.78 2.36 3.21
CA CYS A 58 -1.35 1.01 3.12
C CYS A 58 -2.78 1.02 2.53
N GLY A 59 -3.66 1.87 3.07
CA GLY A 59 -5.04 1.99 2.62
C GLY A 59 -5.14 2.54 1.19
N ALA A 60 -4.38 3.58 0.87
CA ALA A 60 -4.33 4.20 -0.45
C ALA A 60 -3.78 3.25 -1.52
N GLY A 61 -2.74 2.47 -1.20
CA GLY A 61 -2.16 1.49 -2.12
C GLY A 61 -3.11 0.36 -2.48
N LYS A 62 -3.83 -0.18 -1.48
CA LYS A 62 -4.90 -1.16 -1.72
C LYS A 62 -6.03 -0.55 -2.54
N TRP A 63 -6.45 0.67 -2.23
CA TRP A 63 -7.49 1.37 -3.00
C TRP A 63 -7.06 1.62 -4.46
N ALA A 64 -5.81 2.00 -4.69
CA ALA A 64 -5.24 2.16 -6.03
C ALA A 64 -5.22 0.83 -6.81
N ALA A 65 -4.79 -0.27 -6.18
CA ALA A 65 -4.81 -1.60 -6.80
C ALA A 65 -6.23 -2.01 -7.22
N GLN A 66 -7.21 -1.82 -6.33
CA GLN A 66 -8.62 -2.08 -6.63
C GLN A 66 -9.14 -1.20 -7.79
N ARG A 67 -8.73 0.07 -7.84
CA ARG A 67 -9.11 0.99 -8.91
C ARG A 67 -8.48 0.63 -10.25
N VAL A 68 -7.24 0.14 -10.27
CA VAL A 68 -6.57 -0.38 -11.47
C VAL A 68 -7.24 -1.65 -11.98
N LYS A 69 -7.58 -2.59 -11.09
CA LYS A 69 -8.35 -3.79 -11.43
C LYS A 69 -9.71 -3.45 -12.04
N ALA A 70 -10.45 -2.51 -11.45
CA ALA A 70 -11.73 -2.03 -11.99
C ALA A 70 -11.58 -1.41 -13.39
N ARG A 71 -10.50 -0.65 -13.64
CA ARG A 71 -10.21 -0.09 -14.98
C ARG A 71 -9.85 -1.16 -16.01
N LEU A 72 -9.12 -2.20 -15.59
CA LEU A 72 -8.76 -3.33 -16.46
C LEU A 72 -9.98 -4.22 -16.78
N ALA A 73 -10.88 -4.41 -15.82
CA ALA A 73 -12.13 -5.15 -16.01
C ALA A 73 -13.13 -4.42 -16.92
N GLY A 74 -13.04 -3.09 -17.02
CA GLY A 74 -13.86 -2.27 -17.91
C GLY A 74 -13.37 -2.17 -19.36
N ARG A 75 -12.26 -2.82 -19.75
CA ARG A 75 -11.89 -2.95 -21.18
C ARG A 75 -12.80 -3.99 -21.82
N PRO A 76 -13.69 -3.62 -22.77
CA PRO A 76 -14.47 -4.60 -23.52
C PRO A 76 -13.50 -5.56 -24.21
N ARG A 77 -13.74 -6.87 -24.05
CA ARG A 77 -13.10 -7.93 -24.83
C ARG A 77 -13.76 -8.03 -26.19
#